data_AF-A0A7S2SIR2-F1
#
_entry.id   AF-A0A7S2SIR2-F1
#
_cell.length_a   1.000
_cell.length_b   1.000
_cell.length_c   1.000
_cell.angle_alpha   90.00
_cell.angle_beta   90.00
_cell.angle_gamma   90.00
#
_symmetry.space_group_name_H-M   'P 1'
#
loop_
_entity.id
_entity.type
_entity.pdbx_description
1 polymer ?
#
loop_
_entity_poly.entity_id
_entity_poly.type
_entity_poly.pdbx_seq_one_letter_code
_entity_poly.pdbx_strand_id
1 'polypeptide(L)'
;YRIVATDVDPVALEMVELAAEQQGLKSTLSTQIYDLLGSTSRSDDSDNEHKSNILPDADLYIMSDVFESANVAKGAARLTRQILSSTSTSRVWVFAQTDRVQREAYLQHLKQFPGVVQSHGSSLQWKSDIDFDGIP
;
A
#
# COMPACT_ATOMS: atom_id res chain seq x y z
N TYR A 1 1.62 -9.70 -17.09
CA TYR A 1 1.24 -8.83 -15.96
C TYR A 1 2.28 -7.72 -15.85
N ARG A 2 1.95 -6.59 -15.22
CA ARG A 2 2.87 -5.48 -14.99
C ARG A 2 2.97 -5.21 -13.49
N ILE A 3 4.18 -4.98 -13.00
CA ILE A 3 4.49 -4.69 -11.60
C ILE A 3 5.05 -3.28 -11.53
N VAL A 4 4.54 -2.48 -10.60
CA VAL A 4 5.15 -1.20 -10.24
C VAL A 4 5.57 -1.29 -8.78
N ALA A 5 6.88 -1.29 -8.54
CA ALA A 5 7.43 -1.23 -7.19
C ALA A 5 7.63 0.23 -6.78
N THR A 6 7.22 0.55 -5.56
CA THR A 6 7.24 1.94 -5.08
C THR A 6 7.87 2.06 -3.71
N ASP A 7 8.68 3.09 -3.52
CA ASP A 7 9.36 3.42 -2.27
C ASP A 7 9.66 4.93 -2.25
N VAL A 8 9.96 5.50 -1.08
CA VAL A 8 10.48 6.85 -0.97
C VAL A 8 12.00 6.89 -1.19
N ASP A 9 12.71 5.79 -0.90
CA ASP A 9 14.16 5.68 -1.03
C ASP A 9 14.56 5.25 -2.46
N PRO A 10 15.24 6.12 -3.24
CA PRO A 10 15.73 5.76 -4.58
C PRO A 10 16.70 4.59 -4.59
N VAL A 11 17.47 4.37 -3.50
CA VAL A 11 18.44 3.27 -3.41
C VAL A 11 17.71 1.93 -3.30
N ALA A 12 16.61 1.87 -2.53
CA ALA A 12 15.76 0.68 -2.47
C ALA A 12 15.18 0.33 -3.85
N LEU A 13 14.75 1.35 -4.61
CA LEU A 13 14.23 1.15 -5.97
C LEU A 13 15.31 0.63 -6.93
N GLU A 14 16.52 1.20 -6.89
CA GLU A 14 17.65 0.71 -7.70
C GLU A 14 17.95 -0.77 -7.41
N MET A 15 17.94 -1.18 -6.13
CA MET A 15 18.11 -2.59 -5.75
C MET A 15 17.01 -3.48 -6.33
N VAL A 16 15.75 -3.02 -6.36
CA VAL A 16 14.65 -3.76 -6.98
C VAL A 16 14.84 -3.91 -8.49
N GLU A 17 15.29 -2.87 -9.18
CA GLU A 17 15.56 -2.94 -10.62
C GLU A 17 16.67 -3.93 -10.95
N LEU A 18 17.77 -3.89 -10.19
CA LEU A 18 18.88 -4.83 -10.34
C LEU A 18 18.44 -6.27 -10.06
N ALA A 19 17.64 -6.50 -9.02
CA ALA A 19 17.09 -7.82 -8.72
C ALA A 19 16.15 -8.31 -9.83
N ALA A 20 15.29 -7.44 -10.36
CA ALA A 20 14.40 -7.77 -11.47
C ALA A 20 15.18 -8.11 -12.75
N GLU A 21 16.28 -7.40 -13.02
CA GLU A 21 17.17 -7.71 -14.15
C GLU A 21 17.81 -9.09 -13.99
N GLN A 22 18.35 -9.40 -12.82
CA GLN A 22 18.95 -10.71 -12.53
C GLN A 22 17.95 -11.86 -12.63
N GLN A 23 16.68 -11.61 -12.35
CA GLN A 23 15.61 -12.61 -12.42
C GLN A 23 14.90 -12.65 -13.80
N GLY A 24 15.33 -11.83 -14.77
CA GLY A 24 14.71 -11.78 -16.10
C GLY A 24 13.32 -11.12 -16.11
N LEU A 25 12.99 -10.33 -15.09
CA LEU A 25 11.68 -9.67 -14.90
C LEU A 25 11.66 -8.20 -15.36
N LYS A 26 12.78 -7.66 -15.86
CA LYS A 26 12.95 -6.25 -16.26
C LYS A 26 11.89 -5.72 -17.24
N SER A 27 11.34 -6.56 -18.10
CA SER A 27 10.29 -6.17 -19.05
C SER A 27 8.90 -6.01 -18.42
N THR A 28 8.71 -6.55 -17.22
CA THR A 28 7.42 -6.59 -16.51
C THR A 28 7.39 -5.73 -15.25
N LEU A 29 8.56 -5.34 -14.73
CA LEU A 29 8.71 -4.52 -13.53
C LEU A 29 9.23 -3.13 -13.89
N SER A 30 8.60 -2.11 -13.30
CA SER A 30 9.11 -0.74 -13.28
C SER A 30 9.12 -0.22 -11.85
N THR A 31 9.99 0.75 -11.55
CA THR A 31 9.98 1.42 -10.25
C THR A 31 9.42 2.83 -10.35
N GLN A 32 8.90 3.34 -9.23
CA GLN A 32 8.46 4.72 -9.10
C GLN A 32 8.64 5.19 -7.66
N ILE A 33 9.19 6.40 -7.48
CA ILE A 33 9.22 7.03 -6.16
C ILE A 33 7.79 7.39 -5.74
N TYR A 34 7.38 6.92 -4.56
CA TYR A 34 6.08 7.22 -3.97
C TYR A 34 6.22 7.44 -2.47
N ASP A 35 5.79 8.60 -1.99
CA ASP A 35 5.79 8.92 -0.58
C ASP A 35 4.40 8.67 0.02
N LEU A 36 4.29 7.62 0.82
CA LEU A 36 3.06 7.26 1.51
C LEU A 36 2.55 8.38 2.44
N LEU A 37 3.45 9.15 3.04
CA LEU A 37 3.12 10.23 3.98
C LEU A 37 2.90 11.56 3.25
N GLY A 38 3.68 11.86 2.22
CA GLY A 38 3.58 13.07 1.40
C GLY A 38 2.26 13.19 0.63
N SER A 39 1.57 12.07 0.38
CA SER A 39 0.21 12.05 -0.18
C SER A 39 -0.83 12.74 0.72
N THR A 40 -0.49 13.00 1.98
CA THR A 40 -1.38 13.62 2.98
C THR A 40 -1.30 15.15 3.02
N SER A 41 -0.28 15.73 2.40
CA SER A 41 -0.01 17.17 2.36
C SER A 41 -0.49 17.78 1.04
N ARG A 42 -1.78 17.64 0.73
CA ARG A 42 -2.44 18.54 -0.22
C ARG A 42 -3.26 19.56 0.56
N SER A 43 -2.53 20.43 1.25
CA SER A 43 -2.96 21.80 1.51
C SER A 43 -2.01 22.69 0.72
N ASP A 44 -2.59 23.42 -0.22
CA ASP A 44 -2.15 24.64 -0.90
C ASP A 44 -0.67 25.10 -0.77
N ASP A 45 -0.13 25.52 -1.91
CA ASP A 45 1.05 26.37 -2.11
C ASP A 45 2.45 25.75 -1.86
N SER A 46 3.10 25.31 -2.94
CA SER A 46 4.48 25.74 -3.29
C SER A 46 4.99 25.06 -4.57
N ASP A 47 5.43 25.91 -5.49
CA ASP A 47 6.15 25.61 -6.72
C ASP A 47 7.54 25.01 -6.47
N ASN A 48 7.60 23.74 -6.09
CA ASN A 48 8.85 22.96 -6.12
C ASN A 48 8.55 21.55 -6.61
N GLU A 49 8.78 21.32 -7.90
CA GLU A 49 9.11 20.06 -8.61
C GLU A 49 8.83 18.70 -7.94
N HIS A 50 7.73 18.59 -7.18
CA HIS A 50 7.25 17.34 -6.64
C HIS A 50 6.71 16.57 -7.83
N LYS A 51 7.58 15.69 -8.37
CA LYS A 51 7.16 14.52 -9.16
C LYS A 51 5.84 14.07 -8.57
N SER A 52 4.79 14.27 -9.34
CA SER A 52 3.42 14.11 -8.89
C SER A 52 3.31 12.78 -8.15
N ASN A 53 3.03 12.83 -6.86
CA ASN A 53 2.90 11.65 -5.98
C ASN A 53 1.59 10.90 -6.30
N ILE A 54 1.46 10.50 -7.57
CA ILE A 54 0.30 9.84 -8.15
C ILE A 54 0.51 8.36 -7.93
N LEU A 55 -0.44 7.76 -7.21
CA LEU A 55 -0.52 6.33 -7.06
C LEU A 55 -0.83 5.70 -8.43
N PRO A 56 -0.02 4.74 -8.92
CA PRO A 56 -0.33 4.01 -10.15
C PRO A 56 -1.63 3.24 -10.04
N ASP A 57 -2.41 3.19 -11.12
CA ASP A 57 -3.58 2.31 -11.19
C ASP A 57 -3.14 0.84 -11.25
N ALA A 58 -3.77 0.00 -10.42
CA ALA A 58 -3.47 -1.43 -10.35
C ALA A 58 -4.70 -2.26 -9.92
N ASP A 59 -4.79 -3.50 -10.40
CA ASP A 59 -5.83 -4.45 -9.96
C ASP A 59 -5.59 -4.99 -8.55
N LEU A 60 -4.33 -4.96 -8.10
CA LEU A 60 -3.88 -5.44 -6.79
C LEU A 60 -2.78 -4.51 -6.26
N TYR A 61 -3.05 -3.93 -5.10
CA TYR A 61 -2.09 -3.17 -4.31
C TYR A 61 -1.57 -4.04 -3.19
N ILE A 62 -0.24 -4.11 -3.06
CA ILE A 62 0.43 -4.84 -1.99
C ILE A 62 1.19 -3.82 -1.15
N MET A 63 0.86 -3.78 0.14
CA MET A 63 1.57 -2.98 1.14
C MET A 63 2.30 -3.94 2.07
N SER A 64 3.63 -3.86 2.08
CA SER A 64 4.48 -4.58 3.00
C SER A 64 5.11 -3.60 3.98
N ASP A 65 5.32 -4.05 5.22
CA ASP A 65 6.02 -3.31 6.28
C ASP A 65 5.40 -1.96 6.67
N VAL A 66 4.11 -1.76 6.39
CA VAL A 66 3.41 -0.50 6.68
C VAL A 66 3.11 -0.27 8.17
N PHE A 67 3.55 -1.16 9.05
CA PHE A 67 3.33 -1.12 10.50
C PHE A 67 4.62 -0.88 11.28
N GLU A 68 5.66 -0.33 10.65
CA GLU A 68 6.85 0.15 11.37
C GLU A 68 6.51 1.28 12.35
N SER A 69 5.56 2.16 12.00
CA SER A 69 5.12 3.26 12.86
C SER A 69 3.64 3.61 12.71
N ALA A 70 3.09 4.32 13.69
CA ALA A 70 1.69 4.74 13.68
C ALA A 70 1.38 5.71 12.54
N ASN A 71 2.37 6.49 12.10
CA ASN A 71 2.20 7.42 10.98
C ASN A 71 2.12 6.66 9.65
N VAL A 72 2.99 5.66 9.45
CA VAL A 72 2.96 4.79 8.27
C VAL A 72 1.66 3.99 8.23
N ALA A 73 1.21 3.45 9.37
CA ALA A 73 -0.06 2.73 9.49
C ALA A 73 -1.27 3.63 9.13
N LYS A 74 -1.29 4.89 9.58
CA LYS A 74 -2.32 5.86 9.20
C LYS A 74 -2.27 6.20 7.71
N GLY A 75 -1.07 6.39 7.14
CA GLY A 75 -0.86 6.62 5.72
C GLY A 75 -1.41 5.47 4.87
N ALA A 76 -1.05 4.23 5.22
CA ALA A 76 -1.53 3.02 4.56
C ALA A 76 -3.07 2.89 4.62
N ALA A 77 -3.69 3.21 5.76
CA ALA A 77 -5.15 3.19 5.88
C ALA A 77 -5.82 4.24 4.98
N ARG A 78 -5.24 5.43 4.84
CA ARG A 78 -5.73 6.47 3.91
C ARG A 78 -5.58 6.03 2.45
N LEU A 79 -4.44 5.45 2.10
CA LEU A 79 -4.20 4.91 0.77
C LEU A 79 -5.19 3.81 0.41
N THR A 80 -5.42 2.88 1.34
CA THR A 80 -6.43 1.82 1.20
C THR A 80 -7.80 2.41 0.92
N ARG A 81 -8.21 3.43 1.68
CA ARG A 81 -9.48 4.13 1.42
C ARG A 81 -9.50 4.75 0.03
N GLN A 82 -8.45 5.46 -0.38
CA GLN A 82 -8.37 6.08 -1.70
C GLN A 82 -8.58 5.04 -2.79
N ILE A 83 -7.82 3.95 -2.78
CA ILE A 83 -7.92 2.83 -3.74
C ILE A 83 -9.34 2.29 -3.83
N LEU A 84 -9.92 1.91 -2.67
CA LEU A 84 -11.24 1.29 -2.59
C LEU A 84 -12.38 2.27 -2.93
N SER A 85 -12.15 3.58 -2.80
CA SER A 85 -13.14 4.61 -3.18
C SER A 85 -13.08 4.98 -4.66
N SER A 86 -11.91 4.86 -5.29
CA SER A 86 -11.70 5.22 -6.69
C SER A 86 -12.12 4.12 -7.66
N THR A 87 -12.06 2.85 -7.23
CA THR A 87 -12.26 1.71 -8.12
C THR A 87 -12.99 0.57 -7.42
N SER A 88 -13.99 -0.01 -8.08
CA SER A 88 -14.80 -1.11 -7.50
C SER A 88 -14.14 -2.49 -7.60
N THR A 89 -13.09 -2.64 -8.41
CA THR A 89 -12.45 -3.94 -8.72
C THR A 89 -11.08 -4.13 -8.07
N SER A 90 -10.45 -3.06 -7.61
CA SER A 90 -9.11 -3.12 -7.04
C SER A 90 -9.10 -3.84 -5.70
N ARG A 91 -8.05 -4.61 -5.45
CA ARG A 91 -7.83 -5.31 -4.19
C ARG A 91 -6.63 -4.73 -3.47
N VAL A 92 -6.67 -4.78 -2.14
CA VAL A 92 -5.57 -4.30 -1.29
C VAL A 92 -5.17 -5.43 -0.36
N TRP A 93 -3.90 -5.83 -0.42
CA TRP A 93 -3.28 -6.76 0.52
C TRP A 93 -2.29 -6.01 1.40
N VAL A 94 -2.44 -6.20 2.71
CA VAL A 94 -1.56 -5.59 3.71
C VAL A 94 -0.87 -6.69 4.48
N PHE A 95 0.44 -6.76 4.34
CA PHE A 95 1.29 -7.67 5.08
C PHE A 95 2.00 -6.88 6.16
N ALA A 96 1.97 -7.42 7.38
CA ALA A 96 2.67 -6.81 8.49
C ALA A 96 3.24 -7.87 9.41
N GLN A 97 4.38 -7.53 10.00
CA GLN A 97 4.94 -8.27 11.12
C GLN A 97 4.01 -8.12 12.33
N THR A 98 4.06 -9.07 13.26
CA THR A 98 3.01 -9.40 14.26
C THR A 98 2.69 -8.30 15.30
N ASP A 99 3.17 -7.06 15.13
CA ASP A 99 2.88 -5.97 16.08
C ASP A 99 1.40 -5.61 16.08
N ARG A 100 0.76 -5.89 17.22
CA ARG A 100 -0.67 -5.67 17.45
C ARG A 100 -1.04 -4.19 17.49
N VAL A 101 -0.15 -3.30 17.95
CA VAL A 101 -0.48 -1.88 18.20
C VAL A 101 -0.70 -1.13 16.90
N GLN A 102 0.19 -1.32 15.92
CA GLN A 102 0.10 -0.62 14.65
C GLN A 102 -1.00 -1.18 13.74
N ARG A 103 -1.26 -2.49 13.83
CA ARG A 103 -2.45 -3.10 13.25
C ARG A 103 -3.73 -2.44 13.77
N GLU A 104 -3.84 -2.23 15.08
CA GLU A 104 -5.00 -1.57 15.66
C GLU A 104 -5.11 -0.12 15.20
N ALA A 105 -4.01 0.62 15.13
CA ALA A 105 -4.02 1.98 14.59
C ALA A 105 -4.52 2.03 13.13
N TYR A 106 -4.06 1.11 12.28
CA TYR A 106 -4.52 0.96 10.90
C TYR A 106 -6.03 0.65 10.83
N LEU A 107 -6.48 -0.35 11.59
CA LEU A 107 -7.89 -0.76 11.61
C LEU A 107 -8.81 0.31 12.18
N GLN A 108 -8.40 0.99 13.25
CA GLN A 108 -9.15 2.10 13.82
C GLN A 108 -9.31 3.22 12.81
N HIS A 109 -8.26 3.54 12.04
CA HIS A 109 -8.36 4.56 11.01
C HIS A 109 -9.26 4.12 9.85
N LEU A 110 -9.19 2.86 9.41
CA LEU A 110 -10.10 2.33 8.40
C LEU A 110 -11.57 2.38 8.82
N LYS A 111 -11.87 2.06 10.08
CA LYS A 111 -13.23 2.09 10.64
C LYS A 111 -13.87 3.48 10.63
N GLN A 112 -13.06 4.54 10.55
CA GLN A 112 -13.56 5.91 10.43
C GLN A 112 -14.13 6.21 9.02
N PHE A 113 -14.01 5.29 8.07
CA PHE A 113 -14.52 5.46 6.70
C PHE A 113 -15.76 4.58 6.45
N PRO A 114 -16.98 5.12 6.64
CA PRO A 114 -18.22 4.35 6.59
C PRO A 114 -18.44 3.59 5.26
N GLY A 115 -17.98 4.13 4.13
CA GLY A 115 -18.08 3.47 2.82
C GLY A 115 -17.17 2.24 2.66
N VAL A 116 -16.04 2.16 3.38
CA VAL A 116 -15.15 0.99 3.34
C VAL A 116 -15.73 -0.14 4.19
N VAL A 117 -16.26 0.19 5.37
CA VAL A 117 -16.84 -0.80 6.30
C VAL A 117 -18.19 -1.34 5.80
N GLN A 118 -19.03 -0.49 5.19
CA GLN A 118 -20.34 -0.92 4.68
C GLN A 118 -20.25 -1.70 3.36
N SER A 119 -19.37 -1.30 2.43
CA SER A 119 -19.24 -1.94 1.11
C SER A 119 -18.31 -3.15 1.11
N HIS A 120 -17.32 -3.20 2.00
CA HIS A 120 -16.28 -4.25 2.02
C HIS A 120 -16.11 -4.91 3.40
N GLY A 121 -17.05 -4.73 4.33
CA GLY A 121 -16.97 -5.30 5.68
C GLY A 121 -16.79 -6.82 5.73
N SER A 122 -17.30 -7.55 4.73
CA SER A 122 -17.07 -9.00 4.54
C SER A 122 -15.78 -9.34 3.78
N SER A 123 -15.18 -8.39 3.07
CA SER A 123 -13.97 -8.55 2.26
C SER A 123 -12.68 -8.15 3.00
N LEU A 124 -12.79 -7.41 4.11
CA LEU A 124 -11.67 -7.13 5.00
C LEU A 124 -11.40 -8.35 5.90
N GLN A 125 -10.69 -9.32 5.35
CA GLN A 125 -10.28 -10.51 6.08
C GLN A 125 -8.86 -10.32 6.62
N TRP A 126 -8.74 -10.32 7.94
CA TRP A 126 -7.44 -10.49 8.60
C TRP A 126 -7.18 -11.98 8.76
N LYS A 127 -6.18 -12.51 8.04
CA LYS A 127 -5.68 -13.87 8.24
C LYS A 127 -4.46 -13.78 9.16
N SER A 128 -4.54 -14.38 10.34
CA SER A 128 -3.38 -14.59 11.21
C SER A 128 -2.73 -15.93 10.91
N ASP A 129 -1.46 -16.13 11.30
CA ASP A 129 -0.66 -17.36 11.08
C ASP A 129 -1.29 -18.67 11.60
N ILE A 130 -2.45 -18.58 12.28
CA ILE A 130 -3.22 -19.73 12.81
C ILE A 130 -4.25 -20.26 11.78
N ASP A 131 -4.54 -19.54 10.69
CA ASP A 131 -5.55 -19.94 9.69
C ASP A 131 -4.95 -20.49 8.37
N PHE A 132 -3.79 -21.15 8.44
CA PHE A 132 -3.26 -21.98 7.34
C PHE A 132 -3.66 -23.46 7.47
N ASP A 133 -4.78 -23.75 8.12
CA ASP A 133 -5.41 -25.07 8.07
C ASP A 133 -6.08 -25.28 6.70
N GLY A 134 -5.29 -25.80 5.76
CA GLY A 134 -5.81 -26.44 4.55
C GLY A 134 -6.06 -25.50 3.38
N ILE A 135 -5.01 -25.23 2.62
CA ILE A 135 -5.15 -25.17 1.16
C ILE A 135 -4.83 -26.59 0.66
N PRO A 136 -5.73 -27.25 -0.11
CA PRO A 136 -5.40 -28.52 -0.75
C PRO A 136 -4.23 -28.39 -1.74
#